data_AF-A0A352NJ25-F1
#
_entry.id   AF-A0A352NJ25-F1
#
_cell.length_a   1.000
_cell.length_b   1.000
_cell.length_c   1.000
_cell.angle_alpha   90.00
_cell.angle_beta   90.00
_cell.angle_gamma   90.00
#
_symmetry.space_group_name_H-M   'P 1'
#
loop_
_entity.id
_entity.type
_entity.pdbx_description
1 polymer ?
#
loop_
_entity_poly.entity_id
_entity_poly.type
_entity_poly.pdbx_seq_one_letter_code
_entity_poly.pdbx_strand_id
1 'polypeptide(L)'
;MEINNNYAPYHTNIERSRNYQTTSSELTGLKDRQRFNNSQISDSVLVEISDEGFKKLEIDKFKYPDAEWRKHLAEEQAAKEAAWEAADAVVHNSVHQVIPNIQTNDQLVKSLAGLDKNVVDAAYDIINEHLLKRDVDGLTEEQRQGLISLGMEKAKYLAQNYMDEGTANQFLGAMEKIARYGMNGTVNESGQVTFDIKQGPLVGAPDDNAVDYTALMKSRNPEKYEEYYRLMQEGINNNDSTTMGKAMKIFIDWSIDLHKNNPEVIAGAVKDYTDWKKSGEGTKVADTYKGSDYSGIANFLDSIRNQNSSNQLFGSDYLEKCLQSFLKRLGISFGA
;
A
#
# COMPACT_ATOMS: atom_id res chain seq x y z
N MET A 1 -18.59 -30.38 -14.06
CA MET A 1 -18.56 -29.44 -12.92
C MET A 1 -17.14 -28.89 -12.89
N GLU A 2 -16.90 -27.83 -13.66
CA GLU A 2 -15.58 -27.25 -13.88
C GLU A 2 -15.23 -26.33 -12.71
N ILE A 3 -14.09 -26.58 -12.09
CA ILE A 3 -13.55 -25.80 -10.97
C ILE A 3 -12.60 -24.78 -11.60
N ASN A 4 -12.99 -23.50 -11.54
CA ASN A 4 -12.22 -22.38 -12.07
C ASN A 4 -11.16 -21.98 -11.03
N ASN A 5 -9.92 -22.42 -11.22
CA ASN A 5 -8.77 -22.11 -10.35
C ASN A 5 -8.13 -20.79 -10.75
N ASN A 6 -8.66 -19.67 -10.25
CA ASN A 6 -7.95 -18.39 -10.20
C ASN A 6 -7.59 -18.09 -8.73
N TYR A 7 -6.49 -18.67 -8.25
CA TYR A 7 -5.81 -18.27 -7.02
C TYR A 7 -4.37 -17.91 -7.38
N ALA A 8 -4.08 -16.61 -7.50
CA ALA A 8 -2.72 -16.10 -7.50
C ALA A 8 -2.33 -15.79 -6.04
N PRO A 9 -1.14 -16.20 -5.54
CA PRO A 9 -0.71 -15.86 -4.20
C PRO A 9 -0.37 -14.36 -4.10
N TYR A 10 -0.88 -13.74 -3.03
CA TYR A 10 -0.66 -12.33 -2.70
C TYR A 10 0.82 -12.09 -2.34
N HIS A 11 1.48 -11.21 -3.09
CA HIS A 11 2.83 -10.73 -2.79
C HIS A 11 2.77 -9.42 -2.00
N THR A 12 3.38 -9.42 -0.82
CA THR A 12 3.81 -8.20 -0.14
C THR A 12 5.06 -7.65 -0.85
N ASN A 13 4.89 -6.60 -1.64
CA ASN A 13 6.02 -5.82 -2.16
C ASN A 13 6.58 -4.92 -1.05
N ILE A 14 7.37 -5.50 -0.15
CA ILE A 14 8.21 -4.76 0.80
C ILE A 14 9.62 -5.33 0.65
N GLU A 15 10.34 -4.91 -0.40
CA GLU A 15 11.82 -4.92 -0.53
C GLU A 15 12.28 -4.63 -1.99
N ARG A 16 11.78 -3.55 -2.62
CA ARG A 16 12.31 -3.09 -3.92
C ARG A 16 12.79 -1.64 -3.93
N SER A 17 13.26 -1.12 -2.80
CA SER A 17 13.85 0.23 -2.73
C SER A 17 15.28 0.29 -2.18
N ARG A 18 15.97 -0.83 -1.97
CA ARG A 18 17.42 -0.85 -1.70
C ARG A 18 18.08 -2.06 -2.35
N ASN A 19 18.61 -1.88 -3.55
CA ASN A 19 19.84 -2.50 -4.06
C ASN A 19 19.94 -2.27 -5.58
N TYR A 20 20.37 -1.07 -5.97
CA TYR A 20 21.13 -0.90 -7.21
C TYR A 20 22.60 -0.71 -6.83
N GLN A 21 23.26 -1.80 -6.47
CA GLN A 21 24.71 -1.94 -6.62
C GLN A 21 24.94 -2.99 -7.70
N THR A 22 25.08 -2.56 -8.94
CA THR A 22 25.61 -3.40 -10.02
C THR A 22 27.07 -3.71 -9.73
N THR A 23 27.36 -4.98 -9.41
CA THR A 23 28.70 -5.54 -9.48
C THR A 23 29.10 -5.77 -10.95
N SER A 24 30.34 -5.41 -11.26
CA SER A 24 30.92 -5.23 -12.58
C SER A 24 31.38 -6.55 -13.28
N SER A 25 30.59 -7.64 -13.26
CA SER A 25 31.12 -8.95 -13.73
C SER A 25 30.39 -9.66 -14.89
N GLU A 26 29.39 -9.07 -15.55
CA GLU A 26 28.67 -9.78 -16.65
C GLU A 26 28.79 -9.12 -18.04
N LEU A 27 29.93 -8.50 -18.33
CA LEU A 27 30.23 -7.90 -19.65
C LEU A 27 30.85 -8.87 -20.67
N THR A 28 30.67 -10.18 -20.52
CA THR A 28 31.13 -11.18 -21.50
C THR A 28 30.04 -12.17 -21.86
N GLY A 29 29.05 -11.71 -22.63
CA GLY A 29 27.99 -12.58 -23.19
C GLY A 29 27.26 -12.04 -24.42
N LEU A 30 27.63 -10.86 -24.94
CA LEU A 30 27.02 -10.27 -26.14
C LEU A 30 27.64 -10.85 -27.43
N LYS A 31 27.29 -12.08 -27.80
CA LYS A 31 27.53 -12.57 -29.18
C LYS A 31 26.40 -13.31 -29.89
N ASP A 32 25.32 -13.73 -29.23
CA ASP A 32 24.30 -14.49 -29.95
C ASP A 32 23.00 -13.70 -30.16
N ARG A 33 23.04 -12.78 -31.13
CA ARG A 33 21.86 -12.38 -31.91
C ARG A 33 21.60 -13.50 -32.93
N GLN A 34 20.46 -14.17 -32.82
CA GLN A 34 19.55 -14.58 -33.91
C GLN A 34 18.70 -15.76 -33.44
N ARG A 35 17.40 -15.52 -33.21
CA ARG A 35 16.25 -16.39 -33.53
C ARG A 35 15.03 -15.93 -32.74
N PHE A 36 14.29 -14.97 -33.29
CA PHE A 36 12.86 -14.86 -33.04
C PHE A 36 12.18 -14.72 -34.40
N ASN A 37 11.44 -15.76 -34.79
CA ASN A 37 10.53 -15.75 -35.92
C ASN A 37 9.15 -16.16 -35.40
N ASN A 38 8.20 -15.23 -35.57
CA ASN A 38 6.74 -15.38 -35.60
C ASN A 38 6.02 -16.25 -34.55
N SER A 39 5.14 -15.63 -33.76
CA SER A 39 3.72 -15.53 -34.15
C SER A 39 2.92 -14.56 -33.27
N GLN A 40 2.10 -13.74 -33.95
CA GLN A 40 0.92 -12.97 -33.48
C GLN A 40 1.19 -11.71 -32.64
N ILE A 41 1.16 -10.60 -33.38
CA ILE A 41 1.11 -9.21 -32.92
C ILE A 41 -0.35 -8.86 -32.59
N SER A 42 -0.59 -8.25 -31.42
CA SER A 42 -1.71 -7.34 -31.20
C SER A 42 -1.13 -5.97 -30.82
N ASP A 43 -1.21 -5.04 -31.77
CA ASP A 43 -1.13 -3.57 -31.67
C ASP A 43 -0.28 -2.95 -30.55
N SER A 44 1.01 -3.26 -30.54
CA SER A 44 2.00 -2.47 -29.80
C SER A 44 2.82 -1.65 -30.80
N VAL A 45 2.78 -0.32 -30.71
CA VAL A 45 3.70 0.55 -31.44
C VAL A 45 5.10 0.30 -30.89
N LEU A 46 5.92 -0.44 -31.64
CA LEU A 46 7.35 -0.57 -31.35
C LEU A 46 8.05 0.71 -31.80
N VAL A 47 8.47 1.53 -30.83
CA VAL A 47 9.36 2.67 -31.10
C VAL A 47 10.79 2.14 -31.08
N GLU A 48 11.39 1.97 -32.27
CA GLU A 48 12.84 1.72 -32.38
C GLU A 48 13.59 3.04 -32.13
N ILE A 49 14.30 3.11 -31.00
CA ILE A 49 15.24 4.19 -30.72
C ILE A 49 16.52 3.90 -31.50
N SER A 50 16.95 4.83 -32.36
CA SER A 50 18.19 4.68 -33.13
C SER A 50 19.42 4.56 -32.22
N ASP A 51 20.49 3.95 -32.72
CA ASP A 51 21.76 3.85 -31.97
C ASP A 51 22.32 5.24 -31.56
N GLU A 52 22.04 6.28 -32.35
CA GLU A 52 22.32 7.69 -32.00
C GLU A 52 21.38 8.25 -30.92
N GLY A 53 20.13 7.80 -30.88
CA GLY A 53 19.21 8.08 -29.78
C GLY A 53 19.66 7.44 -28.47
N PHE A 54 20.18 6.21 -28.52
CA PHE A 54 20.79 5.53 -27.36
C PHE A 54 22.05 6.24 -26.87
N LYS A 55 22.93 6.72 -27.77
CA LYS A 55 24.12 7.50 -27.39
C LYS A 55 23.81 8.85 -26.74
N LYS A 56 22.70 9.49 -27.10
CA LYS A 56 22.24 10.73 -26.42
C LYS A 56 21.66 10.46 -25.03
N LEU A 57 21.23 9.23 -24.75
CA LEU A 57 20.73 8.77 -23.45
C LEU A 57 21.85 8.18 -22.57
N GLU A 58 23.04 7.98 -23.11
CA GLU A 58 24.24 7.58 -22.37
C GLU A 58 24.76 8.77 -21.56
N ILE A 59 24.22 8.93 -20.34
CA ILE A 59 24.73 9.90 -19.38
C ILE A 59 25.98 9.30 -18.72
N ASP A 60 27.12 9.93 -19.00
CA ASP A 60 28.43 9.55 -18.51
C ASP A 60 28.51 9.68 -16.98
N LYS A 61 28.38 8.54 -16.28
CA LYS A 61 28.42 8.44 -14.80
C LYS A 61 29.75 8.88 -14.18
N PHE A 62 30.76 9.21 -14.99
CA PHE A 62 32.09 9.64 -14.52
C PHE A 62 32.23 11.15 -14.28
N LYS A 63 31.23 11.98 -14.58
CA LYS A 63 31.38 13.45 -14.55
C LYS A 63 31.05 14.18 -13.24
N TYR A 64 30.41 13.55 -12.26
CA TYR A 64 29.96 14.26 -11.06
C TYR A 64 30.40 13.56 -9.76
N PRO A 65 31.06 14.27 -8.81
CA PRO A 65 31.28 13.77 -7.46
C PRO A 65 29.96 13.54 -6.71
N ASP A 66 29.90 12.51 -5.85
CA ASP A 66 28.69 11.95 -5.22
C ASP A 66 27.76 12.99 -4.53
N ALA A 67 28.31 14.10 -4.01
CA ALA A 67 27.54 15.17 -3.37
C ALA A 67 26.83 16.09 -4.37
N GLU A 68 27.46 16.43 -5.50
CA GLU A 68 26.84 17.24 -6.55
C GLU A 68 25.79 16.42 -7.32
N TRP A 69 26.01 15.10 -7.46
CA TRP A 69 25.01 14.18 -8.01
C TRP A 69 23.71 14.19 -7.19
N ARG A 70 23.79 14.08 -5.86
CA ARG A 70 22.58 14.10 -5.00
C ARG A 70 21.87 15.44 -5.04
N LYS A 71 22.62 16.54 -5.11
CA LYS A 71 22.06 17.89 -5.25
C LYS A 71 21.35 18.04 -6.60
N HIS A 72 21.99 17.61 -7.68
CA HIS A 72 21.39 17.65 -9.02
C HIS A 72 20.17 16.72 -9.13
N LEU A 73 20.17 15.56 -8.46
CA LEU A 73 19.01 14.66 -8.42
C LEU A 73 17.83 15.29 -7.68
N ALA A 74 18.11 15.95 -6.54
CA ALA A 74 17.11 16.67 -5.76
C ALA A 74 16.57 17.89 -6.51
N GLU A 75 17.43 18.64 -7.21
CA GLU A 75 17.04 19.76 -8.06
C GLU A 75 16.24 19.28 -9.28
N GLU A 76 16.59 18.13 -9.88
CA GLU A 76 15.85 17.54 -11.00
C GLU A 76 14.51 16.93 -10.56
N GLN A 77 14.43 16.34 -9.36
CA GLN A 77 13.18 15.90 -8.74
C GLN A 77 12.29 17.09 -8.42
N ALA A 78 12.83 18.15 -7.80
CA ALA A 78 12.09 19.37 -7.52
C ALA A 78 11.65 20.08 -8.81
N ALA A 79 12.46 20.07 -9.87
CA ALA A 79 12.08 20.63 -11.17
C ALA A 79 11.03 19.77 -11.88
N LYS A 80 11.08 18.43 -11.75
CA LYS A 80 10.03 17.53 -12.25
C LYS A 80 8.74 17.68 -11.46
N GLU A 81 8.80 17.78 -10.14
CA GLU A 81 7.66 18.08 -9.28
C GLU A 81 7.06 19.44 -9.64
N ALA A 82 7.87 20.48 -9.77
CA ALA A 82 7.41 21.81 -10.18
C ALA A 82 6.82 21.82 -11.61
N ALA A 83 7.42 21.10 -12.56
CA ALA A 83 6.88 20.96 -13.92
C ALA A 83 5.59 20.13 -13.96
N TRP A 84 5.45 19.13 -13.08
CA TRP A 84 4.24 18.33 -12.92
C TRP A 84 3.13 19.10 -12.22
N GLU A 85 3.46 19.93 -11.23
CA GLU A 85 2.53 20.85 -10.59
C GLU A 85 2.07 21.95 -11.57
N ALA A 86 2.98 22.47 -12.39
CA ALA A 86 2.66 23.45 -13.42
C ALA A 86 1.83 22.89 -14.60
N ALA A 87 1.86 21.57 -14.82
CA ALA A 87 1.14 20.93 -15.91
C ALA A 87 -0.36 20.71 -15.62
N ASP A 88 -0.83 21.01 -14.40
CA ASP A 88 -2.20 20.72 -13.92
C ASP A 88 -2.66 19.27 -14.18
N ALA A 89 -1.69 18.37 -14.37
CA ALA A 89 -1.93 16.97 -14.62
C ALA A 89 -2.34 16.33 -13.29
N VAL A 90 -3.57 15.84 -13.22
CA VAL A 90 -4.01 15.01 -12.09
C VAL A 90 -3.12 13.76 -12.08
N VAL A 91 -2.15 13.74 -11.17
CA VAL A 91 -1.22 12.62 -11.00
C VAL A 91 -2.02 11.45 -10.45
N HIS A 92 -2.37 10.55 -11.36
CA HIS A 92 -3.05 9.29 -11.14
C HIS A 92 -2.14 8.20 -10.54
N ASN A 93 -1.33 8.56 -9.55
CA ASN A 93 -0.26 7.71 -9.00
C ASN A 93 -0.32 7.63 -7.47
N SER A 94 -1.52 7.61 -6.86
CA SER A 94 -1.56 7.27 -5.44
C SER A 94 -1.09 5.83 -5.26
N VAL A 95 -0.24 5.59 -4.27
CA VAL A 95 0.24 4.24 -3.98
C VAL A 95 -0.95 3.44 -3.45
N HIS A 96 -1.42 2.47 -4.22
CA HIS A 96 -2.48 1.55 -3.79
C HIS A 96 -1.87 0.53 -2.83
N GLN A 97 -1.65 0.95 -1.57
CA GLN A 97 -1.03 0.07 -0.58
C GLN A 97 -1.97 -1.11 -0.25
N VAL A 98 -1.39 -2.30 -0.14
CA VAL A 98 -2.11 -3.48 0.31
C VAL A 98 -2.29 -3.39 1.82
N ILE A 99 -3.53 -3.45 2.28
CA ILE A 99 -3.82 -3.55 3.71
C ILE A 99 -3.43 -4.97 4.18
N PRO A 100 -2.55 -5.13 5.18
CA PRO A 100 -2.08 -6.47 5.56
C PRO A 100 -3.20 -7.44 5.95
N ASN A 101 -4.27 -6.93 6.58
CA ASN A 101 -5.42 -7.76 6.92
C ASN A 101 -6.23 -8.13 5.65
N ILE A 102 -6.27 -9.42 5.32
CA ILE A 102 -6.82 -9.94 4.06
C ILE A 102 -8.29 -9.56 3.88
N GLN A 103 -9.12 -9.74 4.91
CA GLN A 103 -10.55 -9.49 4.81
C GLN A 103 -10.85 -7.99 4.69
N THR A 104 -10.12 -7.14 5.42
CA THR A 104 -10.24 -5.69 5.29
C THR A 104 -9.79 -5.21 3.91
N ASN A 105 -8.68 -5.77 3.38
CA ASN A 105 -8.20 -5.45 2.04
C ASN A 105 -9.19 -5.88 0.94
N ASP A 106 -9.73 -7.09 1.03
CA ASP A 106 -10.74 -7.60 0.10
C ASP A 106 -12.00 -6.73 0.09
N GLN A 107 -12.48 -6.35 1.28
CA GLN A 107 -13.61 -5.43 1.43
C GLN A 107 -13.33 -4.07 0.78
N LEU A 108 -12.15 -3.48 1.03
CA LEU A 108 -11.74 -2.21 0.42
C LEU A 108 -11.70 -2.30 -1.10
N VAL A 109 -10.96 -3.28 -1.65
CA VAL A 109 -10.77 -3.43 -3.10
C VAL A 109 -12.10 -3.66 -3.81
N LYS A 110 -12.98 -4.51 -3.25
CA LYS A 110 -14.32 -4.74 -3.81
C LYS A 110 -15.17 -3.48 -3.79
N SER A 111 -15.13 -2.71 -2.69
CA SER A 111 -15.89 -1.47 -2.57
C SER A 111 -15.41 -0.36 -3.51
N LEU A 112 -14.17 -0.44 -4.00
CA LEU A 112 -13.61 0.52 -4.95
C LEU A 112 -13.70 0.03 -6.41
N ALA A 113 -14.12 -1.22 -6.63
CA ALA A 113 -14.17 -1.80 -7.96
C ALA A 113 -15.21 -1.10 -8.84
N GLY A 114 -14.78 -0.63 -10.01
CA GLY A 114 -15.66 0.03 -10.99
C GLY A 114 -15.93 1.51 -10.71
N LEU A 115 -15.39 2.09 -9.63
CA LEU A 115 -15.44 3.53 -9.40
C LEU A 115 -14.46 4.29 -10.29
N ASP A 116 -14.71 5.59 -10.46
CA ASP A 116 -13.82 6.49 -11.19
C ASP A 116 -12.42 6.51 -10.58
N LYS A 117 -11.40 6.55 -11.43
CA LYS A 117 -9.99 6.49 -11.01
C LYS A 117 -9.64 7.59 -9.99
N ASN A 118 -10.19 8.79 -10.13
CA ASN A 118 -10.01 9.89 -9.17
C ASN A 118 -10.50 9.53 -7.76
N VAL A 119 -11.65 8.86 -7.67
CA VAL A 119 -12.26 8.44 -6.40
C VAL A 119 -11.42 7.34 -5.76
N VAL A 120 -10.99 6.36 -6.56
CA VAL A 120 -10.09 5.30 -6.11
C VAL A 120 -8.76 5.89 -5.61
N ASP A 121 -8.17 6.79 -6.38
CA ASP A 121 -6.90 7.41 -6.03
C ASP A 121 -7.02 8.25 -4.74
N ALA A 122 -8.12 9.00 -4.59
CA ALA A 122 -8.43 9.76 -3.38
C ALA A 122 -8.64 8.87 -2.16
N ALA A 123 -9.30 7.71 -2.31
CA ALA A 123 -9.47 6.74 -1.24
C ALA A 123 -8.12 6.21 -0.72
N TYR A 124 -7.21 5.82 -1.62
CA TYR A 124 -5.87 5.39 -1.23
C TYR A 124 -5.01 6.53 -0.66
N ASP A 125 -5.16 7.75 -1.16
CA ASP A 125 -4.48 8.94 -0.60
C ASP A 125 -4.95 9.22 0.84
N ILE A 126 -6.26 9.08 1.13
CA ILE A 126 -6.79 9.15 2.49
C ILE A 126 -6.12 8.10 3.38
N ILE A 127 -6.02 6.86 2.91
CA ILE A 127 -5.38 5.78 3.68
C ILE A 127 -3.91 6.13 3.95
N ASN A 128 -3.14 6.52 2.92
CA ASN A 128 -1.70 6.75 3.04
C ASN A 128 -1.35 7.99 3.86
N GLU A 129 -2.08 9.08 3.64
CA GLU A 129 -1.74 10.39 4.20
C GLU A 129 -2.49 10.72 5.49
N HIS A 130 -3.51 9.93 5.85
CA HIS A 130 -4.31 10.22 7.04
C HIS A 130 -4.46 9.00 7.95
N LEU A 131 -4.96 7.87 7.45
CA LEU A 131 -5.30 6.74 8.31
C LEU A 131 -4.06 5.94 8.74
N LEU A 132 -3.15 5.68 7.81
CA LEU A 132 -1.93 4.90 7.99
C LEU A 132 -0.67 5.72 7.67
N LYS A 133 -0.68 7.01 8.03
CA LYS A 133 0.48 7.88 7.84
C LYS A 133 1.66 7.37 8.65
N ARG A 134 2.73 6.99 7.95
CA ARG A 134 3.94 6.39 8.56
C ARG A 134 4.87 7.43 9.16
N ASP A 135 4.97 8.59 8.53
CA ASP A 135 5.79 9.69 9.02
C ASP A 135 4.88 10.76 9.62
N VAL A 136 4.93 10.88 10.94
CA VAL A 136 4.16 11.86 11.72
C VAL A 136 5.09 12.77 12.51
N ASP A 137 6.34 12.91 12.07
CA ASP A 137 7.28 13.84 12.70
C ASP A 137 6.68 15.26 12.77
N GLY A 138 6.85 15.89 13.93
CA GLY A 138 6.25 17.19 14.23
C GLY A 138 4.75 17.19 14.56
N LEU A 139 4.04 16.05 14.52
CA LEU A 139 2.66 15.95 14.99
C LEU A 139 2.59 15.44 16.44
N THR A 140 1.73 16.06 17.26
CA THR A 140 1.33 15.47 18.54
C THR A 140 0.43 14.26 18.34
N GLU A 141 0.26 13.43 19.36
CA GLU A 141 -0.69 12.31 19.30
C GLU A 141 -2.13 12.79 19.04
N GLU A 142 -2.53 13.91 19.63
CA GLU A 142 -3.84 14.51 19.37
C GLU A 142 -3.99 14.94 17.91
N GLN A 143 -2.96 15.57 17.34
CA GLN A 143 -2.93 15.94 15.92
C GLN A 143 -2.97 14.71 15.02
N ARG A 144 -2.24 13.64 15.36
CA ARG A 144 -2.27 12.38 14.62
C ARG A 144 -3.67 11.76 14.63
N GLN A 145 -4.33 11.72 15.77
CA GLN A 145 -5.70 11.20 15.89
C GLN A 145 -6.71 12.09 15.15
N GLY A 146 -6.57 13.42 15.21
CA GLY A 146 -7.40 14.32 14.42
C GLY A 146 -7.15 14.22 12.91
N LEU A 147 -5.94 13.85 12.49
CA LEU A 147 -5.65 13.57 11.07
C LEU A 147 -6.41 12.32 10.60
N ILE A 148 -6.46 11.28 11.43
CA ILE A 148 -7.29 10.08 11.19
C ILE A 148 -8.78 10.46 11.12
N SER A 149 -9.25 11.32 12.04
CA SER A 149 -10.61 11.85 12.03
C SER A 149 -10.93 12.60 10.73
N LEU A 150 -10.05 13.49 10.29
CA LEU A 150 -10.16 14.21 9.01
C LEU A 150 -10.20 13.24 7.83
N GLY A 151 -9.35 12.21 7.83
CA GLY A 151 -9.37 11.15 6.81
C GLY A 151 -10.71 10.43 6.74
N MET A 152 -11.31 10.10 7.89
CA MET A 152 -12.63 9.48 7.93
C MET A 152 -13.74 10.39 7.40
N GLU A 153 -13.68 11.69 7.64
CA GLU A 153 -14.67 12.62 7.08
C GLU A 153 -14.53 12.77 5.56
N LYS A 154 -13.30 12.78 5.04
CA LYS A 154 -13.06 12.69 3.59
C LYS A 154 -13.59 11.38 3.01
N ALA A 155 -13.44 10.26 3.70
CA ALA A 155 -14.00 8.98 3.27
C ALA A 155 -15.54 9.01 3.25
N LYS A 156 -16.19 9.60 4.26
CA LYS A 156 -17.65 9.81 4.26
C LYS A 156 -18.11 10.70 3.12
N TYR A 157 -17.36 11.76 2.82
CA TYR A 157 -17.65 12.60 1.65
C TYR A 157 -17.60 11.77 0.35
N LEU A 158 -16.57 10.93 0.15
CA LEU A 158 -16.49 10.03 -1.00
C LEU A 158 -17.69 9.07 -1.07
N ALA A 159 -18.01 8.43 0.05
CA ALA A 159 -19.09 7.46 0.15
C ALA A 159 -20.46 8.07 -0.21
N GLN A 160 -20.73 9.29 0.25
CA GLN A 160 -22.01 9.95 0.01
C GLN A 160 -22.15 10.53 -1.40
N ASN A 161 -21.05 10.97 -2.02
CA ASN A 161 -21.09 11.71 -3.27
C ASN A 161 -20.74 10.87 -4.51
N TYR A 162 -20.07 9.72 -4.35
CA TYR A 162 -19.53 8.95 -5.47
C TYR A 162 -19.88 7.46 -5.43
N MET A 163 -20.63 7.00 -4.42
CA MET A 163 -20.98 5.58 -4.24
C MET A 163 -22.48 5.41 -4.01
N ASP A 164 -23.03 4.28 -4.46
CA ASP A 164 -24.37 3.85 -4.03
C ASP A 164 -24.33 3.35 -2.57
N GLU A 165 -25.49 3.20 -1.95
CA GLU A 165 -25.62 2.83 -0.53
C GLU A 165 -24.89 1.51 -0.17
N GLY A 166 -24.97 0.50 -1.04
CA GLY A 166 -24.33 -0.80 -0.79
C GLY A 166 -22.81 -0.68 -0.82
N THR A 167 -22.29 -0.04 -1.85
CA THR A 167 -20.86 0.24 -2.03
C THR A 167 -20.33 1.15 -0.91
N ALA A 168 -21.05 2.20 -0.56
CA ALA A 168 -20.72 3.14 0.52
C ALA A 168 -20.58 2.43 1.87
N ASN A 169 -21.51 1.54 2.21
CA ASN A 169 -21.47 0.78 3.46
C ASN A 169 -20.23 -0.15 3.53
N GLN A 170 -19.92 -0.84 2.43
CA GLN A 170 -18.73 -1.69 2.36
C GLN A 170 -17.44 -0.87 2.46
N PHE A 171 -17.36 0.24 1.74
CA PHE A 171 -16.22 1.15 1.75
C PHE A 171 -15.98 1.73 3.14
N LEU A 172 -17.00 2.33 3.76
CA LEU A 172 -16.88 2.93 5.09
C LEU A 172 -16.54 1.90 6.17
N GLY A 173 -17.09 0.69 6.08
CA GLY A 173 -16.71 -0.40 6.98
C GLY A 173 -15.24 -0.80 6.86
N ALA A 174 -14.66 -0.76 5.64
CA ALA A 174 -13.23 -1.00 5.45
C ALA A 174 -12.39 0.17 5.98
N MET A 175 -12.76 1.41 5.63
CA MET A 175 -12.07 2.62 6.08
C MET A 175 -12.07 2.76 7.61
N GLU A 176 -13.17 2.40 8.28
CA GLU A 176 -13.24 2.41 9.73
C GLU A 176 -12.29 1.39 10.37
N LYS A 177 -12.20 0.15 9.84
CA LYS A 177 -11.21 -0.83 10.31
C LYS A 177 -9.78 -0.32 10.12
N ILE A 178 -9.49 0.27 8.97
CA ILE A 178 -8.18 0.87 8.66
C ILE A 178 -7.87 2.03 9.60
N ALA A 179 -8.84 2.90 9.88
CA ALA A 179 -8.70 4.00 10.83
C ALA A 179 -8.37 3.47 12.24
N ARG A 180 -9.01 2.38 12.68
CA ARG A 180 -8.70 1.73 13.97
C ARG A 180 -7.28 1.15 13.99
N TYR A 181 -6.80 0.56 12.88
CA TYR A 181 -5.39 0.19 12.76
C TYR A 181 -4.48 1.40 12.92
N GLY A 182 -4.84 2.51 12.27
CA GLY A 182 -4.19 3.81 12.42
C GLY A 182 -4.10 4.27 13.87
N MET A 183 -5.22 4.27 14.58
CA MET A 183 -5.30 4.69 15.98
C MET A 183 -4.39 3.88 16.89
N ASN A 184 -4.25 2.57 16.63
CA ASN A 184 -3.39 1.66 17.41
C ASN A 184 -1.91 1.67 16.99
N GLY A 185 -1.52 2.55 16.06
CA GLY A 185 -0.13 2.71 15.66
C GLY A 185 0.76 3.21 16.80
N THR A 186 1.98 2.67 16.90
CA THR A 186 2.99 3.12 17.87
C THR A 186 4.01 4.01 17.18
N VAL A 187 4.21 5.22 17.70
CA VAL A 187 5.18 6.20 17.19
C VAL A 187 6.52 5.99 17.88
N ASN A 188 7.61 5.91 17.10
CA ASN A 188 8.96 5.86 17.65
C ASN A 188 9.56 7.28 17.85
N GLU A 189 10.78 7.36 18.38
CA GLU A 189 11.46 8.65 18.65
C GLU A 189 11.70 9.50 17.40
N SER A 190 11.74 8.90 16.21
CA SER A 190 11.93 9.60 14.93
C SER A 190 10.61 9.95 14.23
N GLY A 191 9.47 9.92 14.94
CA GLY A 191 8.16 10.22 14.36
C GLY A 191 7.63 9.16 13.40
N GLN A 192 8.21 7.95 13.36
CA GLN A 192 7.77 6.87 12.48
C GLN A 192 6.76 5.96 13.19
N VAL A 193 5.64 5.71 12.54
CA VAL A 193 4.56 4.88 13.06
C VAL A 193 4.69 3.43 12.59
N THR A 194 4.65 2.50 13.55
CA THR A 194 4.50 1.07 13.29
C THR A 194 3.07 0.65 13.57
N PHE A 195 2.44 -0.02 12.61
CA PHE A 195 1.08 -0.56 12.74
C PHE A 195 1.13 -2.07 12.91
N ASP A 196 0.59 -2.58 14.03
CA ASP A 196 0.42 -4.02 14.23
C ASP A 196 -0.86 -4.50 13.55
N ILE A 197 -0.83 -4.67 12.22
CA ILE A 197 -1.96 -5.18 11.45
C ILE A 197 -1.74 -6.67 11.18
N LYS A 198 -2.48 -7.55 11.87
CA LYS A 198 -2.41 -8.99 11.62
C LYS A 198 -3.10 -9.34 10.30
N GLN A 199 -2.49 -10.26 9.55
CA GLN A 199 -3.00 -10.73 8.25
C GLN A 199 -4.43 -11.28 8.34
N GLY A 200 -4.75 -11.97 9.44
CA GLY A 200 -6.05 -12.59 9.64
C GLY A 200 -6.29 -13.78 8.72
N PRO A 201 -7.48 -14.40 8.82
CA PRO A 201 -7.84 -15.56 8.02
C PRO A 201 -8.12 -15.17 6.56
N LEU A 202 -8.15 -16.17 5.68
CA LEU A 202 -8.59 -16.00 4.31
C LEU A 202 -10.04 -15.47 4.25
N VAL A 203 -10.41 -14.91 3.09
CA VAL A 203 -11.78 -14.42 2.86
C VAL A 203 -12.78 -15.58 3.05
N GLY A 204 -13.76 -15.38 3.93
CA GLY A 204 -14.80 -16.37 4.25
C GLY A 204 -14.36 -17.48 5.22
N ALA A 205 -13.08 -17.54 5.59
CA ALA A 205 -12.60 -18.47 6.61
C ALA A 205 -12.87 -17.92 8.03
N PRO A 206 -13.19 -18.79 9.00
CA PRO A 206 -13.38 -18.39 10.39
C PRO A 206 -12.07 -17.91 11.05
N ASP A 207 -12.20 -17.15 12.14
CA ASP A 207 -11.07 -16.53 12.86
C ASP A 207 -10.06 -17.55 13.44
N ASP A 208 -10.49 -18.78 13.70
CA ASP A 208 -9.60 -19.88 14.11
C ASP A 208 -8.62 -20.33 13.02
N ASN A 209 -8.80 -19.86 11.78
CA ASN A 209 -7.86 -20.04 10.67
C ASN A 209 -6.92 -18.83 10.48
N ALA A 210 -6.87 -17.88 11.42
CA ALA A 210 -6.03 -16.69 11.34
C ALA A 210 -4.54 -16.94 11.64
N VAL A 211 -4.13 -18.20 11.73
CA VAL A 211 -2.77 -18.59 12.07
C VAL A 211 -1.82 -18.25 10.93
N ASP A 212 -0.89 -17.35 11.18
CA ASP A 212 0.20 -17.05 10.26
C ASP A 212 1.29 -18.15 10.36
N TYR A 213 1.08 -19.23 9.61
CA TYR A 213 2.02 -20.34 9.55
C TYR A 213 3.40 -19.92 9.03
N THR A 214 3.50 -18.88 8.20
CA THR A 214 4.77 -18.37 7.69
C THR A 214 5.57 -17.71 8.80
N ALA A 215 4.94 -16.84 9.60
CA ALA A 215 5.56 -16.23 10.77
C ALA A 215 5.91 -17.26 11.86
N LEU A 216 5.05 -18.26 12.08
CA LEU A 216 5.34 -19.36 12.99
C LEU A 216 6.53 -20.21 12.50
N MET A 217 6.62 -20.48 11.20
CA MET A 217 7.73 -21.23 10.64
C MET A 217 9.03 -20.44 10.77
N LYS A 218 9.02 -19.14 10.44
CA LYS A 218 10.19 -18.26 10.56
C LYS A 218 10.71 -18.18 11.99
N SER A 219 9.82 -18.12 12.98
CA SER A 219 10.20 -18.00 14.39
C SER A 219 10.64 -19.33 15.01
N ARG A 220 10.00 -20.45 14.66
CA ARG A 220 10.25 -21.76 15.31
C ARG A 220 11.19 -22.66 14.55
N ASN A 221 11.29 -22.49 13.23
CA ASN A 221 12.18 -23.26 12.37
C ASN A 221 12.76 -22.36 11.27
N PRO A 222 13.63 -21.39 11.65
CA PRO A 222 14.19 -20.41 10.71
C PRO A 222 14.93 -21.07 9.56
N GLU A 223 15.64 -22.17 9.80
CA GLU A 223 16.37 -22.90 8.74
C GLU A 223 15.42 -23.46 7.67
N LYS A 224 14.33 -24.14 8.07
CA LYS A 224 13.33 -24.62 7.10
C LYS A 224 12.60 -23.46 6.43
N TYR A 225 12.36 -22.35 7.14
CA TYR A 225 11.76 -21.16 6.54
C TYR A 225 12.67 -20.58 5.44
N GLU A 226 13.97 -20.46 5.68
CA GLU A 226 14.92 -19.98 4.67
C GLU A 226 14.99 -20.91 3.46
N GLU A 227 14.96 -22.23 3.68
CA GLU A 227 14.91 -23.21 2.58
C GLU A 227 13.62 -23.07 1.75
N TYR A 228 12.46 -23.01 2.42
CA TYR A 228 11.16 -22.76 1.80
C TYR A 228 11.18 -21.46 0.98
N TYR A 229 11.63 -20.36 1.58
CA TYR A 229 11.62 -19.04 0.96
C TYR A 229 12.55 -19.00 -0.25
N ARG A 230 13.77 -19.54 -0.13
CA ARG A 230 14.73 -19.64 -1.23
C ARG A 230 14.15 -20.40 -2.42
N LEU A 231 13.55 -21.57 -2.19
CA LEU A 231 12.93 -22.37 -3.24
C LEU A 231 11.70 -21.67 -3.86
N MET A 232 10.87 -21.00 -3.06
CA MET A 232 9.76 -20.22 -3.59
C MET A 232 10.26 -19.11 -4.52
N GLN A 233 11.27 -18.35 -4.10
CA GLN A 233 11.85 -17.27 -4.90
C GLN A 233 12.49 -17.80 -6.19
N GLU A 234 13.25 -18.90 -6.10
CA GLU A 234 13.84 -19.58 -7.26
C GLU A 234 12.76 -20.03 -8.25
N GLY A 235 11.70 -20.65 -7.75
CA GLY A 235 10.57 -21.11 -8.56
C GLY A 235 9.81 -19.96 -9.23
N ILE A 236 9.58 -18.86 -8.53
CA ILE A 236 8.91 -17.67 -9.10
C ILE A 236 9.77 -17.02 -10.17
N ASN A 237 11.05 -16.77 -9.87
CA ASN A 237 11.97 -16.08 -10.79
C ASN A 237 12.18 -16.87 -12.09
N ASN A 238 12.14 -18.20 -12.01
CA ASN A 238 12.32 -19.09 -13.15
C ASN A 238 10.99 -19.61 -13.75
N ASN A 239 9.84 -19.18 -13.22
CA ASN A 239 8.53 -19.71 -13.56
C ASN A 239 8.47 -21.27 -13.51
N ASP A 240 9.16 -21.86 -12.54
CA ASP A 240 9.30 -23.31 -12.36
C ASP A 240 8.35 -23.84 -11.27
N SER A 241 7.22 -24.37 -11.74
CA SER A 241 6.20 -25.01 -10.90
C SER A 241 6.71 -26.22 -10.10
N THR A 242 7.73 -26.95 -10.56
CA THR A 242 8.27 -28.08 -9.81
C THR A 242 9.05 -27.60 -8.60
N THR A 243 9.84 -26.53 -8.76
CA THR A 243 10.58 -25.92 -7.64
C THR A 243 9.62 -25.25 -6.65
N MET A 244 8.58 -24.56 -7.12
CA MET A 244 7.50 -24.07 -6.25
C MET A 244 6.80 -25.22 -5.50
N GLY A 245 6.53 -26.34 -6.19
CA GLY A 245 5.93 -27.53 -5.58
C GLY A 245 6.78 -28.14 -4.46
N LYS A 246 8.11 -28.16 -4.60
CA LYS A 246 9.03 -28.59 -3.53
C LYS A 246 8.96 -27.68 -2.32
N ALA A 247 8.95 -26.36 -2.54
CA ALA A 247 8.83 -25.39 -1.45
C ALA A 247 7.49 -25.57 -0.70
N MET A 248 6.38 -25.68 -1.44
CA MET A 248 5.06 -25.92 -0.85
C MET A 248 5.01 -27.23 -0.06
N LYS A 249 5.69 -28.29 -0.53
CA LYS A 249 5.80 -29.54 0.22
C LYS A 249 6.51 -29.34 1.56
N ILE A 250 7.61 -28.59 1.61
CA ILE A 250 8.31 -28.27 2.87
C ILE A 250 7.37 -27.57 3.86
N PHE A 251 6.64 -26.56 3.38
CA PHE A 251 5.70 -25.80 4.20
C PHE A 251 4.54 -26.66 4.72
N ILE A 252 3.95 -27.50 3.87
CA ILE A 252 2.85 -28.41 4.23
C ILE A 252 3.32 -29.49 5.20
N ASP A 253 4.45 -30.13 4.95
CA ASP A 253 4.96 -31.19 5.82
C ASP A 253 5.29 -30.62 7.22
N TRP A 254 5.84 -29.40 7.29
CA TRP A 254 6.08 -28.70 8.54
C TRP A 254 4.78 -28.30 9.25
N SER A 255 3.78 -27.78 8.54
CA SER A 255 2.51 -27.38 9.16
C SER A 255 1.74 -28.59 9.68
N ILE A 256 1.74 -29.73 8.97
CA ILE A 256 1.15 -30.98 9.43
C ILE A 256 1.85 -31.47 10.70
N ASP A 257 3.18 -31.43 10.75
CA ASP A 257 3.96 -31.81 11.93
C ASP A 257 3.63 -30.92 13.15
N LEU A 258 3.52 -29.60 12.93
CA LEU A 258 3.13 -28.64 13.97
C LEU A 258 1.76 -28.99 14.58
N HIS A 259 0.77 -29.31 13.74
CA HIS A 259 -0.57 -29.69 14.22
C HIS A 259 -0.56 -30.98 15.05
N LYS A 260 0.25 -31.96 14.66
CA LYS A 260 0.30 -33.27 15.34
C LYS A 260 1.04 -33.18 16.66
N ASN A 261 2.15 -32.45 16.69
CA ASN A 261 3.13 -32.56 17.76
C ASN A 261 3.17 -31.33 18.68
N ASN A 262 2.61 -30.18 18.26
CA ASN A 262 2.61 -28.94 19.03
C ASN A 262 1.26 -28.18 18.90
N PRO A 263 0.10 -28.83 19.14
CA PRO A 263 -1.21 -28.20 18.98
C PRO A 263 -1.41 -26.96 19.86
N GLU A 264 -0.74 -26.87 21.01
CA GLU A 264 -0.75 -25.72 21.91
C GLU A 264 -0.17 -24.45 21.28
N VAL A 265 0.78 -24.59 20.35
CA VAL A 265 1.33 -23.44 19.60
C VAL A 265 0.27 -22.82 18.70
N ILE A 266 -0.54 -23.66 18.07
CA ILE A 266 -1.64 -23.23 17.20
C ILE A 266 -2.73 -22.57 18.04
N ALA A 267 -3.13 -23.20 19.15
CA ALA A 267 -4.09 -22.62 20.07
C ALA A 267 -3.63 -21.25 20.61
N GLY A 268 -2.33 -21.12 20.93
CA GLY A 268 -1.72 -19.85 21.31
C GLY A 268 -1.83 -18.80 20.21
N ALA A 269 -1.46 -19.13 18.97
CA ALA A 269 -1.55 -18.21 17.84
C ALA A 269 -2.99 -17.75 17.55
N VAL A 270 -3.97 -18.65 17.63
CA VAL A 270 -5.41 -18.31 17.48
C VAL A 270 -5.85 -17.36 18.60
N LYS A 271 -5.43 -17.63 19.83
CA LYS A 271 -5.74 -16.77 20.98
C LYS A 271 -5.11 -15.38 20.80
N ASP A 272 -3.85 -15.30 20.41
CA ASP A 272 -3.14 -14.03 20.18
C ASP A 272 -3.83 -13.19 19.10
N TYR A 273 -4.27 -13.82 18.00
CA TYR A 273 -5.06 -13.13 16.98
C TYR A 273 -6.41 -12.65 17.51
N THR A 274 -7.12 -13.50 18.27
CA THR A 274 -8.43 -13.16 18.83
C THR A 274 -8.33 -12.00 19.81
N ASP A 275 -7.30 -11.99 20.66
CA ASP A 275 -7.05 -10.92 21.62
C ASP A 275 -6.65 -9.61 20.92
N TRP A 276 -5.77 -9.70 19.92
CA TRP A 276 -5.43 -8.57 19.05
C TRP A 276 -6.68 -7.98 18.37
N LYS A 277 -7.54 -8.83 17.79
CA LYS A 277 -8.75 -8.41 17.10
C LYS A 277 -9.72 -7.70 18.05
N LYS A 278 -9.98 -8.28 19.23
CA LYS A 278 -10.83 -7.66 20.26
C LYS A 278 -10.28 -6.31 20.72
N SER A 279 -8.97 -6.23 20.93
CA SER A 279 -8.31 -4.97 21.28
C SER A 279 -8.51 -3.91 20.20
N GLY A 280 -8.30 -4.29 18.93
CA GLY A 280 -8.47 -3.37 17.80
C GLY A 280 -9.92 -2.97 17.54
N GLU A 281 -10.87 -3.89 17.74
CA GLU A 281 -12.30 -3.61 17.61
C GLU A 281 -12.84 -2.70 18.71
N GLY A 282 -12.20 -2.68 19.89
CA GLY A 282 -12.52 -1.77 20.99
C GLY A 282 -12.01 -0.33 20.78
N THR A 283 -11.06 -0.13 19.86
CA THR A 283 -10.47 1.20 19.61
C THR A 283 -11.48 2.14 18.97
N LYS A 284 -11.72 3.28 19.62
CA LYS A 284 -12.55 4.35 19.08
C LYS A 284 -11.75 5.21 18.12
N VAL A 285 -12.32 5.52 16.97
CA VAL A 285 -11.78 6.53 16.06
C VAL A 285 -12.14 7.91 16.60
N ALA A 286 -11.19 8.84 16.57
CA ALA A 286 -11.41 10.22 17.01
C ALA A 286 -12.55 10.89 16.22
N ASP A 287 -13.37 11.67 16.92
CA ASP A 287 -14.55 12.35 16.38
C ASP A 287 -14.36 13.86 16.22
N THR A 288 -13.10 14.32 16.16
CA THR A 288 -12.70 15.73 16.05
C THR A 288 -13.41 16.50 14.94
N TYR A 289 -13.66 15.87 13.78
CA TYR A 289 -14.34 16.49 12.63
C TYR A 289 -15.74 15.91 12.35
N LYS A 290 -16.33 15.20 13.32
CA LYS A 290 -17.56 14.45 13.12
C LYS A 290 -18.74 15.38 12.79
N GLY A 291 -19.51 14.98 11.78
CA GLY A 291 -20.73 15.70 11.40
C GLY A 291 -20.46 16.84 10.41
N SER A 292 -19.41 16.70 9.61
CA SER A 292 -19.14 17.59 8.49
C SER A 292 -20.29 17.58 7.48
N ASP A 293 -20.45 18.67 6.73
CA ASP A 293 -21.51 18.79 5.74
C ASP A 293 -21.08 18.15 4.42
N TYR A 294 -21.74 17.06 4.03
CA TYR A 294 -21.38 16.32 2.81
C TYR A 294 -22.24 16.69 1.59
N SER A 295 -23.10 17.71 1.68
CA SER A 295 -24.06 18.09 0.61
C SER A 295 -23.40 18.68 -0.65
N GLY A 296 -22.13 19.05 -0.58
CA GLY A 296 -21.34 19.55 -1.70
C GLY A 296 -19.91 19.86 -1.27
N ILE A 297 -18.98 19.96 -2.23
CA ILE A 297 -17.56 20.11 -1.88
C ILE A 297 -17.26 21.40 -1.12
N ALA A 298 -17.88 22.53 -1.50
CA ALA A 298 -17.69 23.80 -0.81
C ALA A 298 -18.16 23.73 0.66
N ASN A 299 -19.37 23.22 0.87
CA ASN A 299 -19.94 23.04 2.21
C ASN A 299 -19.09 22.09 3.07
N PHE A 300 -18.57 21.02 2.47
CA PHE A 300 -17.66 20.10 3.14
C PHE A 300 -16.39 20.80 3.61
N LEU A 301 -15.69 21.49 2.71
CA LEU A 301 -14.46 22.21 3.04
C LEU A 301 -14.70 23.27 4.12
N ASP A 302 -15.77 24.04 4.01
CA ASP A 302 -16.12 25.07 4.99
C ASP A 302 -16.47 24.48 6.35
N SER A 303 -17.18 23.36 6.38
CA SER A 303 -17.48 22.65 7.63
C SER A 303 -16.21 22.16 8.33
N ILE A 304 -15.22 21.65 7.58
CA ILE A 304 -13.93 21.23 8.13
C ILE A 304 -13.14 22.44 8.64
N ARG A 305 -13.07 23.53 7.87
CA ARG A 305 -12.37 24.77 8.26
C ARG A 305 -12.97 25.39 9.53
N ASN A 306 -14.29 25.40 9.65
CA ASN A 306 -15.00 25.92 10.83
C ASN A 306 -14.73 25.07 12.07
N GLN A 307 -14.76 23.74 11.92
CA GLN A 307 -14.41 22.82 13.01
C GLN A 307 -12.94 22.98 13.43
N ASN A 308 -12.01 23.09 12.47
CA ASN A 308 -10.60 23.33 12.76
C ASN A 308 -10.35 24.66 13.47
N SER A 309 -11.08 25.72 13.10
CA SER A 309 -10.98 27.02 13.75
C SER A 309 -11.44 26.97 15.22
N SER A 310 -12.39 26.07 15.51
CA SER A 310 -12.93 25.88 16.86
C SER A 310 -12.04 25.00 17.73
N ASN A 311 -11.45 23.94 17.18
CA ASN A 311 -10.58 23.01 17.91
C ASN A 311 -9.09 23.41 17.89
N GLN A 312 -8.69 24.28 16.97
CA GLN A 312 -7.33 24.79 16.77
C GLN A 312 -6.26 23.70 16.59
N LEU A 313 -6.65 22.52 16.10
CA LEU A 313 -5.78 21.36 16.09
C LEU A 313 -4.63 21.48 15.08
N PHE A 314 -4.93 22.00 13.89
CA PHE A 314 -3.93 22.27 12.86
C PHE A 314 -3.86 23.76 12.53
N GLY A 315 -2.65 24.24 12.23
CA GLY A 315 -2.47 25.54 11.60
C GLY A 315 -3.12 25.59 10.23
N SER A 316 -3.62 26.77 9.82
CA SER A 316 -4.37 26.96 8.58
C SER A 316 -3.64 26.45 7.34
N ASP A 317 -2.32 26.69 7.25
CA ASP A 317 -1.51 26.27 6.10
C ASP A 317 -1.43 24.73 5.98
N TYR A 318 -1.33 24.03 7.11
CA TYR A 318 -1.27 22.57 7.12
C TYR A 318 -2.62 21.99 6.71
N LEU A 319 -3.71 22.48 7.30
CA LEU A 319 -5.06 22.04 6.95
C LEU A 319 -5.35 22.26 5.46
N GLU A 320 -5.03 23.45 4.95
CA GLU A 320 -5.34 23.80 3.57
C GLU A 320 -4.55 22.92 2.59
N LYS A 321 -3.28 22.59 2.89
CA LYS A 321 -2.53 21.59 2.11
C LYS A 321 -3.21 20.22 2.11
N CYS A 322 -3.69 19.76 3.27
CA CYS A 322 -4.43 18.50 3.36
C CYS A 322 -5.73 18.53 2.52
N LEU A 323 -6.45 19.65 2.51
CA LEU A 323 -7.69 19.81 1.73
C LEU A 323 -7.39 19.92 0.23
N GLN A 324 -6.37 20.67 -0.16
CA GLN A 324 -5.90 20.81 -1.54
C GLN A 324 -5.47 19.47 -2.14
N SER A 325 -4.70 18.66 -1.39
CA SER A 325 -4.34 17.32 -1.85
C SER A 325 -5.57 16.48 -2.18
N PHE A 326 -6.60 16.53 -1.32
CA PHE A 326 -7.84 15.80 -1.53
C PHE A 326 -8.59 16.26 -2.78
N LEU A 327 -8.72 17.57 -2.99
CA LEU A 327 -9.36 18.11 -4.20
C LEU A 327 -8.60 17.77 -5.48
N LYS A 328 -7.26 17.87 -5.43
CA LYS A 328 -6.38 17.51 -6.54
C LYS A 328 -6.58 16.05 -6.95
N ARG A 329 -6.70 15.13 -5.99
CA ARG A 329 -6.99 13.70 -6.28
C ARG A 329 -8.37 13.49 -6.89
N LEU A 330 -9.35 14.31 -6.51
CA LEU A 330 -10.68 14.29 -7.11
C LEU A 330 -10.74 14.93 -8.50
N GLY A 331 -9.66 15.58 -8.96
CA GLY A 331 -9.65 16.33 -10.21
C GLY A 331 -10.45 17.63 -10.14
N ILE A 332 -10.62 18.19 -8.94
CA ILE A 332 -11.32 19.46 -8.70
C ILE A 332 -10.27 20.56 -8.63
N SER A 333 -10.26 21.47 -9.62
CA SER A 333 -9.40 22.65 -9.62
C SER A 333 -9.85 23.65 -8.55
N PHE A 334 -8.89 24.26 -7.84
CA PHE A 334 -9.18 25.44 -7.03
C PHE A 334 -9.64 26.58 -7.96
N GLY A 335 -10.83 27.12 -7.71
CA GLY A 335 -11.23 28.38 -8.33
C GLY A 335 -10.25 29.48 -7.90
N ALA A 336 -9.67 30.16 -8.89
CA ALA A 336 -8.79 31.32 -8.70
C ALA A 336 -9.50 32.50 -8.04
#